data_AF-A0A850GCB6-F1
#
_entry.id   AF-A0A850GCB6-F1
#
_cell.length_a   1.000
_cell.length_b   1.000
_cell.length_c   1.000
_cell.angle_alpha   90.00
_cell.angle_beta   90.00
_cell.angle_gamma   90.00
#
_symmetry.space_group_name_H-M   'P 1'
#
loop_
_entity.id
_entity.type
_entity.pdbx_description
1 polymer ?
#
loop_
_entity_poly.entity_id
_entity_poly.type
_entity_poly.pdbx_seq_one_letter_code
_entity_poly.pdbx_strand_id
1 'polypeptide(L)'
;MLQDQISRRVPGLEPADFWQAEPGAQWSAMAAKYVALAALAQLDQPDRDATRKSAVRAAARRWPGALREAELIGPTRVAARLELARAGAAGALGTTRAQAAALAAARLHPDQGPDQGPDQGPDQGPDQGPHPALEDGASAAMAVLLWAELHELLGDQLRFRAASRGDTGTAAFAAFIARDLAAQRWPQAQRLPALVGPRLRVRVAYLWLAARAGLDLPRLNALLLARAGHWDSRPDDPPWSRP
;
A
#
# COMPACT_ATOMS: atom_id res chain seq x y z
N MET A 1 -9.73 20.45 -1.46
CA MET A 1 -11.20 20.35 -1.28
C MET A 1 -11.74 18.91 -1.19
N LEU A 2 -11.07 17.87 -1.72
CA LEU A 2 -11.60 16.48 -1.65
C LEU A 2 -11.26 15.72 -0.34
N GLN A 3 -10.12 16.01 0.28
CA GLN A 3 -9.67 15.41 1.54
C GLN A 3 -10.68 15.62 2.68
N ASP A 4 -11.37 16.76 2.65
CA ASP A 4 -12.44 17.12 3.58
C ASP A 4 -13.68 16.20 3.47
N GLN A 5 -13.88 15.50 2.34
CA GLN A 5 -15.12 14.75 2.13
C GLN A 5 -15.12 13.34 2.74
N ILE A 6 -13.98 12.64 2.82
CA ILE A 6 -13.97 11.26 3.32
C ILE A 6 -13.98 11.25 4.86
N SER A 7 -13.15 12.07 5.50
CA SER A 7 -13.09 12.20 6.96
C SER A 7 -14.42 12.70 7.54
N ARG A 8 -15.06 13.69 6.88
CA ARG A 8 -16.40 14.17 7.26
C ARG A 8 -17.50 13.11 7.09
N ARG A 9 -17.32 12.14 6.18
CA ARG A 9 -18.28 11.04 5.97
C ARG A 9 -18.12 9.91 6.99
N VAL A 10 -17.05 9.89 7.78
CA VAL A 10 -16.83 8.88 8.83
C VAL A 10 -16.34 9.54 10.14
N PRO A 11 -17.18 10.37 10.79
CA PRO A 11 -16.78 11.06 12.02
C PRO A 11 -16.38 10.08 13.15
N GLY A 12 -15.29 10.36 13.86
CA GLY A 12 -14.76 9.49 14.93
C GLY A 12 -13.81 8.39 14.47
N LEU A 13 -13.34 8.42 13.21
CA LEU A 13 -12.05 7.85 12.86
C LEU A 13 -10.98 8.93 13.08
N GLU A 14 -10.12 8.74 14.07
CA GLU A 14 -9.00 9.64 14.32
C GLU A 14 -7.76 9.13 13.56
N PRO A 15 -7.27 9.85 12.53
CA PRO A 15 -6.09 9.40 11.79
C PRO A 15 -4.84 9.26 12.65
N ALA A 16 -4.77 10.00 13.75
CA ALA A 16 -3.67 9.90 14.71
C ALA A 16 -3.57 8.48 15.28
N ASP A 17 -4.69 7.86 15.66
CA ASP A 17 -4.70 6.50 16.23
C ASP A 17 -4.12 5.48 15.26
N PHE A 18 -4.42 5.63 13.97
CA PHE A 18 -3.86 4.76 12.92
C PHE A 18 -2.33 4.85 12.86
N TRP A 19 -1.77 6.07 12.92
CA TRP A 19 -0.32 6.29 12.81
C TRP A 19 0.44 6.08 14.12
N GLN A 20 -0.24 6.16 15.27
CA GLN A 20 0.34 5.85 16.58
C GLN A 20 0.26 4.37 16.95
N ALA A 21 -0.56 3.58 16.27
CA ALA A 21 -0.58 2.14 16.46
C ALA A 21 0.79 1.51 16.22
N GLU A 22 1.11 0.52 17.04
CA GLU A 22 2.28 -0.32 16.84
C GLU A 22 2.07 -1.21 15.61
N PRO A 23 3.04 -1.31 14.70
CA PRO A 23 2.92 -2.17 13.53
C PRO A 23 2.91 -3.66 13.88
N GLY A 24 3.38 -4.06 15.08
CA GLY A 24 3.36 -5.45 15.54
C GLY A 24 3.95 -6.43 14.51
N ALA A 25 3.23 -7.51 14.23
CA ALA A 25 3.64 -8.53 13.26
C ALA A 25 3.57 -8.08 11.78
N GLN A 26 3.11 -6.86 11.49
CA GLN A 26 2.92 -6.38 10.11
C GLN A 26 4.23 -6.33 9.33
N TRP A 27 5.33 -5.91 9.96
CA TRP A 27 6.63 -5.86 9.28
C TRP A 27 7.11 -7.23 8.82
N SER A 28 7.03 -8.24 9.69
CA SER A 28 7.42 -9.61 9.35
C SER A 28 6.55 -10.20 8.24
N ALA A 29 5.23 -9.94 8.27
CA ALA A 29 4.32 -10.35 7.22
C ALA A 29 4.66 -9.70 5.87
N MET A 30 5.05 -8.42 5.89
CA MET A 30 5.43 -7.67 4.69
C MET A 30 6.80 -8.05 4.16
N ALA A 31 7.76 -8.36 5.02
CA ALA A 31 9.05 -8.90 4.60
C ALA A 31 8.86 -10.23 3.87
N ALA A 32 8.03 -11.13 4.43
CA ALA A 32 7.68 -12.38 3.77
C ALA A 32 7.00 -12.16 2.41
N LYS A 33 6.14 -11.13 2.29
CA LYS A 33 5.52 -10.74 1.01
C LYS A 33 6.57 -10.36 -0.02
N TYR A 34 7.44 -9.41 0.30
CA TYR A 34 8.40 -8.90 -0.67
C TYR A 34 9.47 -9.93 -1.03
N VAL A 35 9.84 -10.84 -0.12
CA VAL A 35 10.65 -12.04 -0.47
C VAL A 35 9.94 -12.88 -1.53
N ALA A 36 8.65 -13.18 -1.34
CA ALA A 36 7.90 -13.98 -2.31
C ALA A 36 7.75 -13.26 -3.67
N LEU A 37 7.53 -11.95 -3.67
CA LEU A 37 7.44 -11.15 -4.90
C LEU A 37 8.78 -11.06 -5.63
N ALA A 38 9.89 -10.88 -4.91
CA ALA A 38 11.24 -10.89 -5.48
C ALA A 38 11.57 -12.26 -6.10
N ALA A 39 11.25 -13.36 -5.41
CA ALA A 39 11.42 -14.71 -5.94
C ALA A 39 10.59 -14.93 -7.21
N LEU A 40 9.34 -14.46 -7.26
CA LEU A 40 8.48 -14.52 -8.44
C LEU A 40 9.05 -13.76 -9.64
N ALA A 41 9.75 -12.64 -9.41
CA ALA A 41 10.40 -11.85 -10.46
C ALA A 41 11.63 -12.56 -11.06
N GLN A 42 12.29 -13.44 -10.30
CA GLN A 42 13.44 -14.22 -10.74
C GLN A 42 13.07 -15.51 -11.49
N LEU A 43 11.81 -15.94 -11.44
CA LEU A 43 11.36 -17.06 -12.25
C LEU A 43 11.36 -16.62 -13.73
N ASP A 44 12.29 -17.16 -14.52
CA ASP A 44 12.39 -16.94 -15.96
C ASP A 44 11.04 -17.16 -16.67
N GLN A 45 10.79 -16.41 -17.76
CA GLN A 45 9.69 -16.69 -18.68
C GLN A 45 10.25 -17.25 -19.98
N PRO A 46 9.99 -18.53 -20.23
CA PRO A 46 9.04 -18.84 -21.29
C PRO A 46 8.08 -19.97 -20.86
N ASP A 47 6.79 -19.68 -20.92
CA ASP A 47 5.66 -20.62 -20.79
C ASP A 47 5.43 -21.35 -19.44
N ARG A 48 4.56 -20.72 -18.64
CA ARG A 48 3.47 -21.38 -17.87
C ARG A 48 3.87 -22.54 -16.94
N ASP A 49 5.07 -22.54 -16.40
CA ASP A 49 5.49 -23.58 -15.45
C ASP A 49 4.54 -23.68 -14.24
N ALA A 50 4.21 -24.91 -13.86
CA ALA A 50 3.27 -25.21 -12.77
C ALA A 50 3.76 -24.57 -11.46
N THR A 51 5.08 -24.49 -11.28
CA THR A 51 5.78 -23.82 -10.18
C THR A 51 5.39 -22.34 -10.08
N ARG A 52 5.51 -21.58 -11.18
CA ARG A 52 5.14 -20.15 -11.20
C ARG A 52 3.65 -19.96 -10.91
N LYS A 53 2.78 -20.77 -11.52
CA LYS A 53 1.32 -20.70 -11.27
C LYS A 53 0.99 -20.99 -9.80
N SER A 54 1.65 -21.98 -9.21
CA SER A 54 1.48 -22.32 -7.79
C SER A 54 1.93 -21.17 -6.89
N ALA A 55 3.12 -20.62 -7.14
CA ALA A 55 3.66 -19.50 -6.37
C ALA A 55 2.81 -18.22 -6.48
N VAL A 56 2.34 -17.89 -7.70
CA VAL A 56 1.41 -16.77 -7.95
C VAL A 56 0.10 -16.97 -7.17
N ARG A 57 -0.48 -18.17 -7.18
CA ARG A 57 -1.69 -18.48 -6.41
C ARG A 57 -1.46 -18.40 -4.91
N ALA A 58 -0.32 -18.90 -4.42
CA ALA A 58 0.04 -18.83 -3.01
C ALA A 58 0.19 -17.37 -2.55
N ALA A 59 0.89 -16.54 -3.34
CA ALA A 59 1.04 -15.11 -3.07
C ALA A 59 -0.31 -14.39 -3.09
N ALA A 60 -1.15 -14.61 -4.11
CA ALA A 60 -2.46 -13.98 -4.22
C ALA A 60 -3.44 -14.35 -3.10
N ARG A 61 -3.38 -15.60 -2.60
CA ARG A 61 -4.19 -16.04 -1.46
C ARG A 61 -3.73 -15.40 -0.15
N ARG A 62 -2.42 -15.29 0.05
CA ARG A 62 -1.85 -14.76 1.29
C ARG A 62 -1.89 -13.24 1.37
N TRP A 63 -1.66 -12.56 0.24
CA TRP A 63 -1.62 -11.10 0.13
C TRP A 63 -2.49 -10.65 -1.06
N PRO A 64 -3.80 -10.48 -0.85
CA PRO A 64 -4.69 -10.02 -1.90
C PRO A 64 -4.22 -8.70 -2.50
N GLY A 65 -4.08 -8.66 -3.83
CA GLY A 65 -3.59 -7.48 -4.56
C GLY A 65 -2.07 -7.35 -4.72
N ALA A 66 -1.27 -8.21 -4.08
CA ALA A 66 0.20 -8.11 -4.11
C ALA A 66 0.83 -8.27 -5.50
N LEU A 67 0.20 -9.04 -6.40
CA LEU A 67 0.69 -9.18 -7.78
C LEU A 67 0.52 -7.88 -8.56
N ARG A 68 -0.66 -7.24 -8.43
CA ARG A 68 -0.92 -5.96 -9.07
C ARG A 68 -0.02 -4.86 -8.51
N GLU A 69 0.28 -4.89 -7.22
CA GLU A 69 1.31 -4.03 -6.63
C GLU A 69 2.66 -4.24 -7.31
N ALA A 70 3.16 -5.48 -7.33
CA ALA A 70 4.48 -5.81 -7.88
C ALA A 70 4.62 -5.38 -9.34
N GLU A 71 3.60 -5.63 -10.16
CA GLU A 71 3.51 -5.19 -11.55
C GLU A 71 3.59 -3.66 -11.67
N LEU A 72 2.93 -2.92 -10.77
CA LEU A 72 2.83 -1.46 -10.87
C LEU A 72 4.03 -0.72 -10.27
N ILE A 73 4.70 -1.27 -9.25
CA ILE A 73 5.82 -0.60 -8.58
C ILE A 73 7.19 -0.99 -9.14
N GLY A 74 7.28 -2.15 -9.80
CA GLY A 74 8.50 -2.67 -10.40
C GLY A 74 9.47 -3.30 -9.37
N PRO A 75 10.46 -4.07 -9.85
CA PRO A 75 11.35 -4.87 -8.99
C PRO A 75 12.23 -4.02 -8.06
N THR A 76 12.69 -2.84 -8.51
CA THR A 76 13.50 -1.93 -7.69
C THR A 76 12.76 -1.47 -6.44
N ARG A 77 11.48 -1.10 -6.56
CA ARG A 77 10.66 -0.69 -5.41
C ARG A 77 10.30 -1.87 -4.51
N VAL A 78 10.07 -3.05 -5.09
CA VAL A 78 9.89 -4.30 -4.31
C VAL A 78 11.13 -4.55 -3.43
N ALA A 79 12.33 -4.41 -3.98
CA ALA A 79 13.58 -4.58 -3.23
C ALA A 79 13.74 -3.52 -2.12
N ALA A 80 13.50 -2.24 -2.43
CA ALA A 80 13.57 -1.16 -1.43
C ALA A 80 12.58 -1.39 -0.28
N ARG A 81 11.34 -1.78 -0.59
CA ARG A 81 10.31 -2.09 0.41
C ARG A 81 10.61 -3.37 1.20
N LEU A 82 11.32 -4.34 0.62
CA LEU A 82 11.81 -5.52 1.34
C LEU A 82 12.80 -5.12 2.45
N GLU A 83 13.77 -4.26 2.13
CA GLU A 83 14.78 -3.83 3.11
C GLU A 83 14.14 -3.04 4.25
N LEU A 84 13.19 -2.16 3.95
CA LEU A 84 12.39 -1.48 4.98
C LEU A 84 11.58 -2.45 5.83
N ALA A 85 10.93 -3.44 5.21
CA ALA A 85 10.15 -4.43 5.94
C ALA A 85 11.02 -5.30 6.86
N ARG A 86 12.24 -5.66 6.43
CA ARG A 86 13.23 -6.36 7.25
C ARG A 86 13.72 -5.50 8.41
N ALA A 87 14.05 -4.24 8.15
CA ALA A 87 14.46 -3.31 9.20
C ALA A 87 13.35 -3.11 10.24
N GLY A 88 12.09 -2.97 9.80
CA GLY A 88 10.94 -2.90 10.69
C GLY A 88 10.74 -4.18 11.51
N ALA A 89 10.91 -5.36 10.89
CA ALA A 89 10.78 -6.65 11.56
C ALA A 89 11.88 -6.88 12.62
N ALA A 90 13.06 -6.29 12.41
CA ALA A 90 14.15 -6.27 13.37
C ALA A 90 13.99 -5.19 14.46
N GLY A 91 12.88 -4.42 14.48
CA GLY A 91 12.63 -3.36 15.44
C GLY A 91 13.41 -2.06 15.18
N ALA A 92 14.06 -1.94 14.02
CA ALA A 92 14.97 -0.85 13.73
C ALA A 92 14.27 0.45 13.28
N LEU A 93 12.96 0.42 13.04
CA LEU A 93 12.17 1.57 12.56
C LEU A 93 11.28 2.17 13.67
N GLY A 94 11.60 2.00 14.94
CA GLY A 94 10.81 2.59 16.03
C GLY A 94 9.52 1.82 16.33
N THR A 95 8.74 2.34 17.28
CA THR A 95 7.63 1.59 17.90
C THR A 95 6.29 1.90 17.26
N THR A 96 6.10 3.09 16.69
CA THR A 96 4.85 3.46 16.00
C THR A 96 5.04 3.56 14.49
N ARG A 97 3.94 3.50 13.73
CA ARG A 97 3.95 3.67 12.27
C ARG A 97 4.51 5.03 11.84
N ALA A 98 4.15 6.09 12.57
CA ALA A 98 4.65 7.45 12.31
C ALA A 98 6.17 7.53 12.49
N GLN A 99 6.68 6.99 13.60
CA GLN A 99 8.12 6.95 13.87
C GLN A 99 8.87 6.13 12.83
N ALA A 100 8.27 5.02 12.37
CA ALA A 100 8.85 4.18 11.33
C ALA A 100 8.99 4.89 10.00
N ALA A 101 7.98 5.64 9.58
CA ALA A 101 8.09 6.48 8.41
C ALA A 101 9.22 7.52 8.56
N ALA A 102 9.27 8.23 9.69
CA ALA A 102 10.28 9.25 9.93
C ALA A 102 11.72 8.70 9.95
N LEU A 103 11.96 7.59 10.66
CA LEU A 103 13.28 6.96 10.74
C LEU A 103 13.73 6.37 9.40
N ALA A 104 12.80 5.82 8.62
CA ALA A 104 13.10 5.32 7.28
C ALA A 104 13.53 6.45 6.33
N ALA A 105 12.89 7.62 6.41
CA ALA A 105 13.30 8.80 5.64
C ALA A 105 14.76 9.17 5.92
N ALA A 106 15.13 9.27 7.20
CA ALA A 106 16.48 9.63 7.62
C ALA A 106 17.55 8.62 7.15
N ARG A 107 17.21 7.33 7.05
CA ARG A 107 18.14 6.28 6.59
C ARG A 107 18.40 6.27 5.10
N LEU A 108 17.36 6.53 4.31
CA LEU A 108 17.46 6.51 2.85
C LEU A 108 17.91 7.87 2.29
N HIS A 109 17.86 8.92 3.11
CA HIS A 109 18.32 10.27 2.78
C HIS A 109 19.19 10.83 3.91
N PRO A 110 20.30 10.15 4.27
CA PRO A 110 21.24 10.72 5.22
C PRO A 110 21.93 11.89 4.53
N ASP A 111 21.48 13.11 4.82
CA ASP A 111 22.26 14.33 4.62
C ASP A 111 22.58 14.67 3.15
N GLN A 112 21.65 15.38 2.48
CA GLN A 112 22.12 16.39 1.52
C GLN A 112 22.76 17.49 2.37
N GLY A 113 24.08 17.39 2.57
CA GLY A 113 24.85 18.37 3.32
C GLY A 113 24.61 19.80 2.78
N PRO A 114 25.00 20.84 3.54
CA PRO A 114 24.77 22.22 3.14
C PRO A 114 25.30 22.48 1.74
N ASP A 115 24.39 22.90 0.86
CA ASP A 115 24.62 23.27 -0.54
C ASP A 115 25.84 24.20 -0.64
N GLN A 116 26.97 23.67 -1.11
CA GLN A 116 28.19 24.45 -1.27
C GLN A 116 28.16 25.23 -2.58
N GLY A 117 27.66 26.46 -2.48
CA GLY A 117 28.16 27.62 -3.23
C GLY A 117 27.44 27.98 -4.53
N PRO A 118 27.37 29.27 -4.89
CA PRO A 118 26.84 29.71 -6.16
C PRO A 118 27.91 29.50 -7.24
N ASP A 119 27.67 28.59 -8.18
CA ASP A 119 28.43 28.56 -9.44
C ASP A 119 27.49 28.90 -10.60
N GLN A 120 27.84 29.98 -11.29
CA GLN A 120 27.11 30.53 -12.42
C GLN A 120 27.53 29.81 -13.70
N GLY A 121 26.58 29.25 -14.44
CA GLY A 121 26.77 28.89 -15.84
C GLY A 121 25.43 28.88 -16.58
N PRO A 122 25.27 29.61 -17.69
CA PRO A 122 24.10 29.47 -18.53
C PRO A 122 24.37 28.36 -19.54
N ASP A 123 23.73 27.20 -19.37
CA ASP A 123 23.46 26.34 -20.52
C ASP A 123 22.16 25.54 -20.29
N GLN A 124 21.09 26.01 -20.94
CA GLN A 124 19.82 25.32 -21.03
C GLN A 124 19.89 24.28 -22.16
N GLY A 125 20.12 23.02 -21.80
CA GLY A 125 19.84 21.84 -22.63
C GLY A 125 18.53 21.16 -22.19
N PRO A 126 17.80 20.47 -23.09
CA PRO A 126 16.37 20.26 -22.95
C PRO A 126 16.00 19.22 -21.90
N ASP A 127 15.01 19.58 -21.10
CA ASP A 127 13.96 18.73 -20.55
C ASP A 127 14.42 17.35 -20.07
N GLN A 128 15.15 17.33 -18.96
CA GLN A 128 15.14 16.15 -18.09
C GLN A 128 13.73 16.07 -17.48
N GLY A 129 12.83 15.36 -18.17
CA GLY A 129 11.54 14.96 -17.60
C GLY A 129 11.75 14.33 -16.22
N PRO A 130 10.73 14.34 -15.34
CA PRO A 130 10.90 14.03 -13.92
C PRO A 130 11.68 12.72 -13.75
N HIS A 131 12.89 12.84 -13.22
CA HIS A 131 13.68 11.70 -12.79
C HIS A 131 12.77 10.81 -11.92
N PRO A 132 12.84 9.47 -12.03
CA PRO A 132 12.15 8.56 -11.14
C PRO A 132 12.82 8.67 -9.78
N ALA A 133 12.58 9.77 -9.05
CA ALA A 133 12.99 9.89 -7.67
C ALA A 133 12.46 8.63 -7.00
N LEU A 134 13.40 7.80 -6.53
CA LEU A 134 13.08 6.69 -5.66
C LEU A 134 12.12 7.26 -4.62
N GLU A 135 11.02 6.54 -4.40
CA GLU A 135 10.08 6.87 -3.34
C GLU A 135 10.89 7.24 -2.10
N ASP A 136 10.66 8.44 -1.54
CA ASP A 136 11.43 8.86 -0.37
C ASP A 136 11.24 7.83 0.75
N GLY A 137 12.20 7.76 1.69
CA GLY A 137 12.20 6.68 2.67
C GLY A 137 10.96 6.66 3.56
N ALA A 138 10.36 7.83 3.86
CA ALA A 138 9.12 7.90 4.62
C ALA A 138 7.96 7.36 3.81
N SER A 139 7.81 7.80 2.56
CA SER A 139 6.77 7.35 1.64
C SER A 139 6.82 5.84 1.47
N ALA A 140 8.01 5.26 1.28
CA ALA A 140 8.19 3.83 1.12
C ALA A 140 7.82 3.04 2.39
N ALA A 141 8.23 3.51 3.57
CA ALA A 141 7.84 2.87 4.83
C ALA A 141 6.33 2.99 5.11
N MET A 142 5.74 4.15 4.82
CA MET A 142 4.28 4.33 4.87
C MET A 142 3.58 3.37 3.91
N ALA A 143 4.08 3.20 2.69
CA ALA A 143 3.51 2.28 1.72
C ALA A 143 3.54 0.83 2.20
N VAL A 144 4.63 0.38 2.82
CA VAL A 144 4.71 -0.97 3.42
C VAL A 144 3.63 -1.17 4.48
N LEU A 145 3.47 -0.21 5.38
CA LEU A 145 2.47 -0.27 6.45
C LEU A 145 1.03 -0.19 5.93
N LEU A 146 0.78 0.67 4.95
CA LEU A 146 -0.51 0.81 4.30
C LEU A 146 -0.88 -0.46 3.51
N TRP A 147 0.08 -1.10 2.85
CA TRP A 147 -0.15 -2.40 2.20
C TRP A 147 -0.48 -3.50 3.21
N ALA A 148 0.20 -3.55 4.36
CA ALA A 148 -0.09 -4.53 5.41
C ALA A 148 -1.56 -4.43 5.84
N GLU A 149 -2.04 -3.21 6.11
CA GLU A 149 -3.44 -2.96 6.47
C GLU A 149 -4.39 -3.27 5.31
N LEU A 150 -4.04 -2.89 4.08
CA LEU A 150 -4.88 -3.15 2.91
C LEU A 150 -5.07 -4.66 2.69
N HIS A 151 -4.03 -5.48 2.85
CA HIS A 151 -4.14 -6.94 2.70
C HIS A 151 -5.11 -7.54 3.71
N GLU A 152 -5.08 -7.10 4.97
CA GLU A 152 -6.01 -7.53 6.01
C GLU A 152 -7.46 -7.13 5.67
N LEU A 153 -7.68 -5.88 5.27
CA LEU A 153 -9.02 -5.39 4.87
C LEU A 153 -9.57 -6.16 3.65
N LEU A 154 -8.74 -6.44 2.66
CA LEU A 154 -9.13 -7.26 1.50
C LEU A 154 -9.38 -8.72 1.91
N GLY A 155 -8.57 -9.26 2.82
CA GLY A 155 -8.75 -10.57 3.41
C GLY A 155 -10.11 -10.72 4.09
N ASP A 156 -10.52 -9.71 4.87
CA ASP A 156 -11.84 -9.69 5.52
C ASP A 156 -12.98 -9.75 4.48
N GLN A 157 -12.89 -9.00 3.38
CA GLN A 157 -13.88 -9.06 2.30
C GLN A 157 -13.91 -10.42 1.59
N LEU A 158 -12.76 -11.05 1.38
CA LEU A 158 -12.68 -12.38 0.78
C LEU A 158 -13.27 -13.45 1.70
N ARG A 159 -13.00 -13.38 3.01
CA ARG A 159 -13.61 -14.29 4.00
C ARG A 159 -15.13 -14.12 4.04
N PHE A 160 -15.62 -12.88 4.04
CA PHE A 160 -17.05 -12.62 3.93
C PHE A 160 -17.66 -13.24 2.67
N ARG A 161 -17.04 -13.06 1.49
CA ARG A 161 -17.54 -13.63 0.23
C ARG A 161 -17.54 -15.15 0.22
N ALA A 162 -16.55 -15.77 0.87
CA ALA A 162 -16.50 -17.23 1.00
C ALA A 162 -17.59 -17.76 1.96
N ALA A 163 -17.91 -17.02 3.02
CA ALA A 163 -18.94 -17.39 3.99
C ALA A 163 -20.36 -17.05 3.54
N SER A 164 -20.52 -16.01 2.71
CA SER A 164 -21.82 -15.51 2.27
C SER A 164 -22.35 -16.36 1.14
N ARG A 165 -23.54 -16.93 1.34
CA ARG A 165 -24.28 -17.72 0.33
C ARG A 165 -24.87 -16.85 -0.77
N GLY A 166 -24.05 -15.99 -1.39
CA GLY A 166 -24.46 -15.08 -2.47
C GLY A 166 -24.77 -13.64 -2.04
N ASP A 167 -24.79 -13.33 -0.75
CA ASP A 167 -24.90 -11.95 -0.29
C ASP A 167 -23.59 -11.19 -0.56
N THR A 168 -23.71 -10.08 -1.28
CA THR A 168 -22.59 -9.20 -1.64
C THR A 168 -22.85 -7.76 -1.19
N GLY A 169 -23.82 -7.57 -0.29
CA GLY A 169 -24.22 -6.28 0.24
C GLY A 169 -23.22 -5.73 1.26
N THR A 170 -23.00 -4.42 1.23
CA THR A 170 -22.16 -3.74 2.22
C THR A 170 -22.73 -3.86 3.63
N ALA A 171 -24.06 -3.86 3.79
CA ALA A 171 -24.70 -4.01 5.09
C ALA A 171 -24.48 -5.41 5.70
N ALA A 172 -24.57 -6.45 4.87
CA ALA A 172 -24.27 -7.81 5.31
C ALA A 172 -22.80 -7.98 5.69
N PHE A 173 -21.88 -7.36 4.92
CA PHE A 173 -20.47 -7.31 5.28
C PHE A 173 -20.23 -6.61 6.62
N ALA A 174 -20.86 -5.46 6.85
CA ALA A 174 -20.78 -4.73 8.12
C ALA A 174 -21.28 -5.58 9.30
N ALA A 175 -22.39 -6.31 9.12
CA ALA A 175 -22.90 -7.22 10.14
C ALA A 175 -22.00 -8.44 10.36
N PHE A 176 -21.34 -8.94 9.30
CA PHE A 176 -20.39 -10.05 9.38
C PHE A 176 -19.15 -9.68 10.20
N ILE A 177 -18.50 -8.55 9.89
CA ILE A 177 -17.27 -8.13 10.59
C ILE A 177 -17.53 -7.68 12.03
N ALA A 178 -18.74 -7.21 12.35
CA ALA A 178 -19.12 -6.84 13.72
C ALA A 178 -19.16 -8.04 14.70
N ARG A 179 -19.17 -9.27 14.18
CA ARG A 179 -19.24 -10.52 14.97
C ARG A 179 -17.88 -11.17 15.21
N ASP A 180 -16.81 -10.62 14.62
CA ASP A 180 -15.49 -11.23 14.57
C ASP A 180 -14.42 -10.27 15.12
N LEU A 181 -13.22 -10.79 15.40
CA LEU A 181 -12.02 -10.03 15.77
C LEU A 181 -11.66 -8.93 14.74
N ALA A 182 -12.22 -9.02 13.52
CA ALA A 182 -12.14 -7.98 12.51
C ALA A 182 -12.78 -6.64 12.92
N ALA A 183 -13.61 -6.59 13.97
CA ALA A 183 -14.22 -5.36 14.47
C ALA A 183 -13.19 -4.27 14.82
N GLN A 184 -11.99 -4.66 15.27
CA GLN A 184 -10.90 -3.70 15.56
C GLN A 184 -10.33 -3.05 14.29
N ARG A 185 -10.33 -3.76 13.15
CA ARG A 185 -9.86 -3.24 11.85
C ARG A 185 -10.92 -2.41 11.13
N TRP A 186 -12.18 -2.68 11.42
CA TRP A 186 -13.35 -1.96 10.89
C TRP A 186 -14.14 -1.26 12.00
N PRO A 187 -13.52 -0.30 12.73
CA PRO A 187 -14.24 0.43 13.77
C PRO A 187 -15.45 1.14 13.16
N GLN A 188 -16.62 0.98 13.77
CA GLN A 188 -17.87 1.55 13.26
C GLN A 188 -18.31 0.99 11.88
N ALA A 189 -18.04 -0.29 11.62
CA ALA A 189 -18.43 -1.04 10.42
C ALA A 189 -19.87 -0.77 9.90
N GLN A 190 -20.83 -0.56 10.80
CA GLN A 190 -22.22 -0.24 10.47
C GLN A 190 -22.39 0.99 9.57
N ARG A 191 -21.38 1.87 9.47
CA ARG A 191 -21.39 3.06 8.62
C ARG A 191 -20.94 2.80 7.18
N LEU A 192 -20.39 1.62 6.88
CA LEU A 192 -19.92 1.29 5.53
C LEU A 192 -20.96 1.51 4.44
N PRO A 193 -22.25 1.12 4.58
CA PRO A 193 -23.25 1.34 3.54
C PRO A 193 -23.42 2.82 3.15
N ALA A 194 -23.32 3.74 4.12
CA ALA A 194 -23.41 5.17 3.86
C ALA A 194 -22.15 5.70 3.15
N LEU A 195 -20.98 5.11 3.43
CA LEU A 195 -19.71 5.54 2.83
C LEU A 195 -19.55 5.07 1.38
N VAL A 196 -19.96 3.84 1.08
CA VAL A 196 -19.60 3.16 -0.17
C VAL A 196 -20.79 2.65 -0.99
N GLY A 197 -22.01 2.88 -0.49
CA GLY A 197 -23.24 2.41 -1.10
C GLY A 197 -23.55 0.93 -0.81
N PRO A 198 -24.59 0.39 -1.47
CA PRO A 198 -25.17 -0.90 -1.09
C PRO A 198 -24.34 -2.12 -1.51
N ARG A 199 -23.41 -1.99 -2.48
CA ARG A 199 -22.65 -3.12 -3.04
C ARG A 199 -21.22 -3.16 -2.51
N LEU A 200 -20.81 -4.31 -1.97
CA LEU A 200 -19.45 -4.51 -1.48
C LEU A 200 -18.45 -4.68 -2.63
N ARG A 201 -17.64 -3.65 -2.86
CA ARG A 201 -16.55 -3.64 -3.86
C ARG A 201 -15.18 -3.65 -3.18
N VAL A 202 -14.15 -4.03 -3.93
CA VAL A 202 -12.74 -3.91 -3.49
C VAL A 202 -12.42 -2.48 -3.06
N ARG A 203 -12.97 -1.48 -3.78
CA ARG A 203 -12.82 -0.05 -3.47
C ARG A 203 -13.19 0.32 -2.04
N VAL A 204 -14.03 -0.47 -1.36
CA VAL A 204 -14.39 -0.24 0.04
C VAL A 204 -13.18 -0.33 0.96
N ALA A 205 -12.27 -1.28 0.75
CA ALA A 205 -11.06 -1.42 1.55
C ALA A 205 -10.12 -0.21 1.37
N TYR A 206 -9.98 0.28 0.14
CA TYR A 206 -9.18 1.46 -0.17
C TYR A 206 -9.76 2.73 0.46
N LEU A 207 -11.06 2.97 0.31
CA LEU A 207 -11.72 4.14 0.91
C LEU A 207 -11.65 4.09 2.43
N TRP A 208 -11.78 2.91 3.03
CA TRP A 208 -11.66 2.72 4.46
C TRP A 208 -10.25 3.00 4.96
N LEU A 209 -9.24 2.44 4.30
CA LEU A 209 -7.84 2.68 4.63
C LEU A 209 -7.48 4.17 4.48
N ALA A 210 -7.94 4.81 3.40
CA ALA A 210 -7.73 6.24 3.17
C ALA A 210 -8.31 7.06 4.34
N ALA A 211 -9.55 6.76 4.75
CA ALA A 211 -10.19 7.40 5.89
C ALA A 211 -9.38 7.21 7.19
N ARG A 212 -8.98 5.97 7.50
CA ARG A 212 -8.18 5.66 8.71
C ARG A 212 -6.81 6.34 8.70
N ALA A 213 -6.17 6.43 7.54
CA ALA A 213 -4.85 7.05 7.42
C ALA A 213 -4.89 8.58 7.32
N GLY A 214 -6.07 9.20 7.26
CA GLY A 214 -6.22 10.65 7.04
C GLY A 214 -5.82 11.10 5.63
N LEU A 215 -5.87 10.17 4.66
CA LEU A 215 -5.48 10.39 3.28
C LEU A 215 -6.73 10.50 2.41
N ASP A 216 -6.65 11.28 1.33
CA ASP A 216 -7.59 11.09 0.24
C ASP A 216 -7.16 9.88 -0.62
N LEU A 217 -8.09 9.41 -1.46
CA LEU A 217 -7.83 8.24 -2.30
C LEU A 217 -6.66 8.46 -3.29
N PRO A 218 -6.52 9.63 -3.95
CA PRO A 218 -5.34 9.91 -4.77
C PRO A 218 -4.02 9.78 -4.01
N ARG A 219 -3.91 10.37 -2.82
CA ARG A 219 -2.68 10.32 -2.01
C ARG A 219 -2.38 8.92 -1.48
N LEU A 220 -3.41 8.17 -1.09
CA LEU A 220 -3.26 6.74 -0.74
C LEU A 220 -2.69 5.95 -1.93
N ASN A 221 -3.25 6.14 -3.13
CA ASN A 221 -2.76 5.44 -4.33
C ASN A 221 -1.34 5.85 -4.70
N ALA A 222 -1.00 7.13 -4.55
CA ALA A 222 0.35 7.62 -4.76
C ALA A 222 1.36 6.92 -3.83
N LEU A 223 1.04 6.75 -2.55
CA LEU A 223 1.91 5.99 -1.64
C LEU A 223 1.97 4.49 -2.01
N LEU A 224 0.81 3.85 -2.18
CA LEU A 224 0.78 2.40 -2.41
C LEU A 224 1.46 1.99 -3.72
N LEU A 225 1.30 2.79 -4.78
CA LEU A 225 1.68 2.43 -6.15
C LEU A 225 2.80 3.31 -6.72
N ALA A 226 3.24 4.33 -6.00
CA ALA A 226 4.14 5.38 -6.50
C ALA A 226 3.60 6.06 -7.79
N ARG A 227 2.28 6.11 -7.99
CA ARG A 227 1.63 6.68 -9.19
C ARG A 227 0.59 7.73 -8.79
N ALA A 228 0.62 8.89 -9.41
CA ALA A 228 -0.34 9.97 -9.16
C ALA A 228 -1.66 9.74 -9.92
N GLY A 229 -1.61 9.01 -11.04
CA GLY A 229 -2.78 8.74 -11.89
C GLY A 229 -2.89 7.30 -12.38
N HIS A 230 -4.01 7.00 -13.06
CA HIS A 230 -4.29 5.68 -13.64
C HIS A 230 -3.43 5.38 -14.90
N TRP A 231 -2.54 6.30 -15.27
CA TRP A 231 -1.93 6.41 -16.61
C TRP A 231 -0.47 6.88 -16.59
N ASP A 232 0.20 6.94 -15.43
CA ASP A 232 1.64 7.27 -15.40
C ASP A 232 2.42 6.08 -15.97
N SER A 233 2.59 6.06 -17.29
CA SER A 233 3.41 5.12 -18.03
C SER A 233 4.87 5.36 -17.67
N ARG A 234 5.58 4.30 -17.27
CA ARG A 234 7.01 4.37 -16.94
C ARG A 234 7.89 3.70 -18.00
N PRO A 235 9.19 4.03 -18.07
CA PRO A 235 10.12 3.37 -18.99
C PRO A 235 10.18 1.85 -18.80
N ASP A 236 10.01 1.38 -17.56
CA ASP A 236 10.00 -0.02 -17.14
C ASP A 236 8.61 -0.67 -17.13
N ASP A 237 7.56 0.07 -17.48
CA ASP A 237 6.21 -0.50 -17.54
C ASP A 237 6.10 -1.52 -18.69
N PRO A 238 5.53 -2.71 -18.42
CA PRO A 238 5.35 -3.71 -19.45
C PRO A 238 4.43 -3.17 -20.57
N PRO A 239 4.61 -3.62 -21.83
CA PRO A 239 3.95 -3.01 -22.98
C PRO A 239 2.42 -2.93 -22.89
N TRP A 240 1.80 -3.87 -22.16
CA TRP A 240 0.34 -3.95 -21.98
C TRP A 240 -0.24 -3.00 -20.92
N SER A 241 0.61 -2.31 -20.14
CA SER A 241 0.17 -1.34 -19.13
C SER A 241 0.31 0.13 -19.58
N ARG A 242 0.73 0.37 -20.83
CA ARG A 242 0.77 1.70 -21.47
C ARG A 242 -0.60 1.97 -22.12
N PRO A 243 -1.13 3.21 -22.07
CA PRO A 243 -2.38 3.57 -22.77
C PRO A 243 -2.31 3.37 -24.28
#